data_AF-A0A956KNZ5-F1
#
_entry.id   AF-A0A956KNZ5-F1
#
_cell.length_a   1.000
_cell.length_b   1.000
_cell.length_c   1.000
_cell.angle_alpha   90.00
_cell.angle_beta   90.00
_cell.angle_gamma   90.00
#
_symmetry.space_group_name_H-M   'P 1'
#
loop_
_entity.id
_entity.type
_entity.pdbx_description
1 polymer ?
#
loop_
_entity_poly.entity_id
_entity_poly.type
_entity_poly.pdbx_seq_one_letter_code
_entity_poly.pdbx_strand_id
1 'polypeptide(L)'
;HAHHIQPWSEGGPTKLSNLVLTCSTHHRLIHEGRLRIEGLDQSTARFAFFDELGREIPWVPTIQRLIEEDIPVEAAISEPRWDGSRMNLGECISAVLASPAFSPISL
;
A
#
# COMPACT_ATOMS: atom_id res chain seq x y z
N HIS A 1 -1.93 -1.20 3.03
CA HIS A 1 -1.95 -2.04 1.81
C HIS A 1 -0.82 -3.04 1.87
N ALA A 2 -1.10 -4.32 1.62
CA ALA A 2 -0.05 -5.33 1.48
C ALA A 2 0.50 -5.29 0.06
N HIS A 3 1.81 -5.05 -0.06
CA HIS A 3 2.54 -5.05 -1.33
C HIS A 3 3.33 -6.36 -1.47
N HIS A 4 3.32 -6.98 -2.64
CA HIS A 4 4.12 -8.18 -2.91
C HIS A 4 5.58 -7.80 -3.21
N ILE A 5 6.56 -8.44 -2.55
CA ILE A 5 7.99 -8.18 -2.79
C ILE A 5 8.39 -8.75 -4.15
N GLN A 6 8.16 -10.05 -4.36
CA GLN A 6 8.11 -10.62 -5.69
C GLN A 6 6.71 -10.36 -6.26
N PRO A 7 6.56 -9.64 -7.38
CA PRO A 7 5.26 -9.32 -7.96
C PRO A 7 4.41 -10.57 -8.19
N TRP A 8 3.11 -10.48 -7.91
CA TRP A 8 2.17 -11.57 -8.19
C TRP A 8 2.16 -11.94 -9.68
N SER A 9 2.30 -10.95 -10.57
CA SER A 9 2.42 -11.15 -12.03
C SER A 9 3.64 -11.96 -12.46
N GLU A 10 4.67 -12.03 -11.61
CA GLU A 10 5.90 -12.81 -11.81
C GLU A 10 5.89 -14.12 -10.99
N GLY A 11 4.72 -14.56 -10.55
CA GLY A 11 4.56 -15.79 -9.76
C GLY A 11 4.83 -15.63 -8.26
N GLY A 12 4.89 -14.40 -7.76
CA GLY A 12 5.05 -14.12 -6.33
C GLY A 12 3.93 -14.74 -5.49
N PRO A 13 4.25 -15.54 -4.45
CA PRO A 13 3.23 -16.21 -3.64
C PRO A 13 2.49 -15.23 -2.73
N THR A 14 1.19 -15.45 -2.51
CA THR A 14 0.39 -14.73 -1.50
C THR A 14 0.64 -15.34 -0.12
N LYS A 15 1.80 -15.06 0.47
CA LYS A 15 2.22 -15.50 1.81
C LYS A 15 2.86 -14.34 2.57
N LEU A 16 2.74 -14.32 3.90
CA LEU A 16 3.25 -13.21 4.72
C LEU A 16 4.74 -12.90 4.47
N SER A 17 5.57 -13.92 4.21
CA SER A 17 6.99 -13.74 3.92
C SER A 17 7.29 -13.06 2.58
N ASN A 18 6.30 -12.92 1.69
CA ASN A 18 6.40 -12.20 0.43
C ASN A 18 5.64 -10.86 0.45
N LEU A 19 5.13 -10.44 1.62
CA LEU A 19 4.32 -9.24 1.75
C LEU A 19 4.97 -8.21 2.67
N VAL A 20 4.83 -6.94 2.32
CA VAL A 20 5.19 -5.80 3.16
C VAL A 20 4.01 -4.85 3.27
N LEU A 21 3.76 -4.31 4.47
CA LEU A 21 2.69 -3.33 4.68
C LEU A 21 3.18 -1.92 4.34
N THR A 22 2.43 -1.22 3.50
CA THR A 22 2.68 0.16 3.10
C THR A 22 1.39 0.98 3.14
N CYS A 23 1.49 2.30 3.35
CA CYS A 23 0.34 3.21 3.19
C CYS A 23 -0.03 3.37 1.71
N SER A 24 -1.20 3.94 1.42
CA SER A 24 -1.71 4.10 0.04
C SER A 24 -0.73 4.87 -0.86
N THR A 25 -0.15 5.94 -0.34
CA THR A 25 0.84 6.77 -1.02
C THR A 25 2.08 5.95 -1.41
N HIS A 26 2.69 5.25 -0.45
CA HIS A 26 3.89 4.45 -0.71
C HIS A 26 3.57 3.23 -1.59
N HIS A 27 2.40 2.62 -1.42
CA HIS A 27 1.95 1.53 -2.29
C HIS A 27 1.92 1.98 -3.77
N ARG A 28 1.36 3.17 -4.04
CA ARG A 28 1.32 3.74 -5.40
C ARG A 28 2.73 4.04 -5.92
N LEU A 29 3.60 4.65 -5.12
CA LEU A 29 4.97 4.97 -5.54
C LEU A 29 5.77 3.72 -5.93
N ILE A 30 5.51 2.58 -5.29
CA ILE A 30 6.16 1.31 -5.65
C ILE A 30 5.68 0.83 -7.02
N HIS A 31 4.37 0.83 -7.26
CA HIS A 31 3.81 0.46 -8.56
C HIS A 31 4.23 1.42 -9.68
N GLU A 32 4.53 2.67 -9.36
CA GLU A 32 5.06 3.67 -10.30
C GLU A 32 6.58 3.56 -10.52
N GLY A 33 7.28 2.67 -9.81
CA GLY A 33 8.74 2.51 -9.90
C GLY A 33 9.55 3.64 -9.25
N ARG A 34 8.89 4.51 -8.47
CA ARG A 34 9.51 5.66 -7.79
C ARG A 34 10.04 5.33 -6.40
N LEU A 35 9.63 4.19 -5.86
CA LEU A 35 10.12 3.61 -4.62
C LEU A 35 10.36 2.11 -4.87
N ARG A 36 11.52 1.59 -4.54
CA ARG A 36 11.83 0.16 -4.63
C ARG A 36 11.98 -0.45 -3.23
N ILE A 37 11.55 -1.68 -3.08
CA ILE A 37 11.69 -2.46 -1.84
C ILE A 37 12.46 -3.74 -2.16
N GLU A 38 13.44 -4.06 -1.33
CA GLU A 38 14.17 -5.33 -1.39
C GLU A 38 14.06 -6.03 -0.03
N GLY A 39 13.78 -7.34 -0.06
CA GLY A 39 13.78 -8.19 1.13
C GLY A 39 15.21 -8.57 1.51
N LEU A 40 15.68 -8.10 2.67
CA LEU A 40 17.00 -8.43 3.19
C LEU A 40 16.98 -9.77 3.93
N ASP A 41 15.94 -9.97 4.75
CA ASP A 41 15.75 -11.21 5.50
C ASP A 41 14.25 -11.39 5.80
N GLN A 42 13.67 -12.42 5.19
CA GLN A 42 12.25 -12.74 5.35
C GLN A 42 11.91 -13.33 6.73
N SER A 43 12.88 -13.93 7.44
CA SER A 43 12.68 -14.51 8.77
C SER A 43 12.55 -13.45 9.86
N THR A 44 13.19 -12.29 9.64
CA THR A 44 13.16 -11.13 10.54
C THR A 44 12.34 -9.96 10.00
N ALA A 45 11.67 -10.13 8.85
CA ALA A 45 10.92 -9.08 8.16
C ALA A 45 11.75 -7.80 7.92
N ARG A 46 13.02 -7.97 7.55
CA ARG A 46 13.91 -6.85 7.24
C ARG A 46 13.86 -6.49 5.76
N PHE A 47 13.65 -5.21 5.50
CA PHE A 47 13.55 -4.63 4.16
C PHE A 47 14.51 -3.45 4.02
N ALA A 48 15.05 -3.28 2.81
CA ALA A 48 15.68 -2.04 2.36
C ALA A 48 14.72 -1.31 1.42
N PHE A 49 14.73 0.02 1.49
CA PHE A 49 13.95 0.90 0.63
C PHE A 49 14.90 1.75 -0.18
N PHE A 50 14.57 1.97 -1.46
CA PHE A 50 15.38 2.78 -2.35
C PHE A 50 14.51 3.82 -3.04
N ASP A 51 15.03 5.03 -3.20
CA ASP A 51 14.35 6.07 -3.96
C ASP A 51 14.41 5.83 -5.47
N GLU A 52 13.81 6.73 -6.25
CA GLU A 52 13.76 6.69 -7.72
C GLU A 52 15.14 6.75 -8.39
N LEU A 53 16.18 7.18 -7.68
CA LEU A 53 17.57 7.19 -8.15
C LEU A 53 18.34 5.93 -7.72
N GLY A 54 17.69 5.00 -7.02
CA GLY A 54 18.29 3.79 -6.50
C GLY A 54 19.15 3.99 -5.25
N ARG A 55 19.06 5.15 -4.58
CA ARG A 55 19.76 5.40 -3.31
C ARG A 55 18.99 4.75 -2.18
N GLU A 56 19.68 4.04 -1.30
CA GLU A 56 19.05 3.47 -0.11
C GLU A 56 18.53 4.59 0.78
N ILE A 57 17.25 4.51 1.15
CA ILE A 57 16.60 5.41 2.09
C ILE A 57 17.00 4.92 3.49
N PRO A 58 17.83 5.69 4.22
CA PRO A 58 18.30 5.25 5.53
C PRO A 58 17.11 5.14 6.49
N TRP A 59 17.15 4.12 7.34
CA TRP A 59 16.20 4.01 8.44
C TRP A 59 16.37 5.20 9.38
N VAL A 60 15.40 6.11 9.41
CA VAL A 60 15.42 7.25 10.33
C VAL A 60 14.81 6.80 11.65
N PRO A 61 15.51 6.89 12.79
CA PRO A 61 14.94 6.52 14.08
C PRO A 61 13.83 7.50 14.49
N THR A 62 12.77 6.91 15.05
CA THR A 62 11.66 7.47 15.83
C THR A 62 11.39 8.97 15.71
N ILE A 63 10.25 9.31 15.11
CA ILE A 63 9.62 10.62 15.27
C ILE A 63 9.30 10.82 16.76
N GLN A 64 10.16 11.55 17.48
CA GLN A 64 9.91 11.98 18.87
C GLN A 64 8.74 12.98 18.98
N ARG A 65 8.06 13.32 17.87
CA ARG A 65 7.20 14.52 17.75
C ARG A 65 5.84 14.26 17.11
N LEU A 66 5.11 13.23 17.58
CA LEU A 66 3.69 13.04 17.24
C LEU A 66 2.80 12.64 18.45
N ILE A 67 3.25 12.86 19.69
CA ILE A 67 2.39 12.69 20.88
C ILE A 67 2.00 14.07 21.42
N GLU A 68 1.24 14.83 20.63
CA GLU A 68 0.57 16.04 21.16
C GLU A 68 -0.94 16.09 20.86
N GLU A 69 -1.46 15.20 20.02
CA GLU A 69 -2.91 15.07 19.84
C GLU A 69 -3.35 13.67 20.24
N ASP A 70 -4.24 13.62 21.24
CA ASP A 70 -4.92 12.43 21.76
C ASP A 70 -5.95 11.96 20.72
N ILE A 71 -5.48 11.60 19.53
CA ILE A 71 -6.31 10.99 18.50
C ILE A 71 -6.60 9.57 18.99
N PRO A 72 -7.87 9.21 19.23
CA PRO A 72 -8.21 7.85 19.61
C PRO A 72 -7.83 6.90 18.48
N VAL A 73 -6.88 6.01 18.76
CA VAL A 73 -6.45 4.94 17.84
C VAL A 73 -7.11 3.66 18.32
N GLU A 74 -8.39 3.46 18.01
CA GLU A 74 -9.06 2.18 18.25
C GLU A 74 -8.74 1.17 17.14
N ALA A 75 -8.66 -0.12 17.46
CA ALA A 75 -8.41 -1.17 16.46
C ALA A 75 -9.34 -1.09 15.22
N ALA A 76 -10.58 -0.65 15.44
CA ALA A 76 -11.61 -0.46 14.43
C ALA A 76 -11.23 0.52 13.30
N ILE A 77 -10.29 1.45 13.51
CA ILE A 77 -9.89 2.40 12.45
C ILE A 77 -9.04 1.75 11.36
N SER A 78 -8.45 0.59 11.64
CA SER A 78 -7.66 -0.21 10.68
C SER A 78 -8.45 -1.39 10.12
N GLU A 79 -9.67 -1.62 10.62
CA GLU A 79 -10.52 -2.72 10.15
C GLU A 79 -11.16 -2.34 8.81
N PRO A 80 -10.85 -3.07 7.73
CA PRO A 80 -11.55 -2.85 6.47
C PRO A 80 -13.04 -3.20 6.68
N ARG A 81 -13.94 -2.29 6.32
CA ARG A 81 -15.40 -2.56 6.30
C ARG A 81 -15.81 -3.58 5.25
N TRP A 82 -14.87 -4.07 4.46
CA TRP A 82 -15.09 -5.09 3.45
C TRP A 82 -14.96 -6.49 4.07
N ASP A 83 -15.99 -7.30 3.90
CA ASP A 83 -16.15 -8.65 4.43
C ASP A 83 -15.42 -9.75 3.62
N GLY A 84 -14.66 -9.37 2.59
CA GLY A 84 -13.96 -10.31 1.71
C GLY A 84 -14.83 -10.92 0.61
N SER A 85 -16.11 -10.54 0.51
CA SER A 85 -16.99 -10.95 -0.60
C SER A 85 -16.45 -10.45 -1.95
N ARG A 86 -16.80 -11.14 -3.05
CA ARG A 86 -16.36 -10.74 -4.39
C ARG A 86 -16.87 -9.33 -4.71
N MET A 87 -15.96 -8.46 -5.15
CA MET A 87 -16.29 -7.14 -5.66
C MET A 87 -17.26 -7.26 -6.85
N ASN A 88 -18.42 -6.62 -6.75
CA ASN A 88 -19.36 -6.51 -7.87
C ASN A 88 -18.90 -5.39 -8.79
N LEU A 89 -18.23 -5.75 -9.89
CA LEU A 89 -17.66 -4.81 -10.84
C LEU A 89 -18.72 -3.88 -11.46
N GLY A 90 -19.93 -4.38 -11.70
CA GLY A 90 -21.02 -3.58 -12.29
C GLY A 90 -21.50 -2.46 -11.36
N GLU A 91 -21.62 -2.75 -10.07
CA GLU A 91 -21.97 -1.75 -9.04
C GLU A 91 -20.84 -0.72 -8.86
N CYS A 92 -19.58 -1.16 -8.83
CA CYS A 92 -18.44 -0.25 -8.73
C CYS A 92 -18.36 0.70 -9.92
N ILE A 93 -18.53 0.20 -11.15
CA ILE A 93 -18.56 1.03 -12.36
C ILE A 93 -19.72 2.01 -12.30
N SER A 94 -20.92 1.54 -11.93
CA SER A 94 -22.12 2.39 -11.83
C SER A 94 -21.91 3.53 -10.82
N ALA A 95 -21.33 3.25 -9.65
CA ALA A 95 -21.01 4.26 -8.64
C ALA A 95 -19.97 5.28 -9.13
N VAL A 96 -18.94 4.84 -9.85
CA VAL A 96 -17.94 5.74 -10.45
C VAL A 96 -18.59 6.63 -11.51
N LEU A 97 -19.41 6.07 -12.40
CA LEU A 97 -20.10 6.83 -13.45
C LEU A 97 -21.15 7.79 -12.91
N ALA A 98 -21.80 7.44 -11.79
CA ALA A 98 -22.76 8.30 -11.10
C ALA A 98 -22.09 9.38 -10.23
N SER A 99 -20.76 9.32 -10.05
CA SER A 99 -20.03 10.31 -9.27
C SER A 99 -20.03 11.66 -9.98
N PRO A 100 -20.40 12.76 -9.31
CA PRO A 100 -20.33 14.10 -9.90
C PRO A 100 -18.89 14.55 -10.22
N ALA A 101 -17.87 13.84 -9.71
CA ALA A 101 -16.47 14.07 -10.03
C ALA A 101 -16.01 13.33 -11.31
N PHE A 102 -16.83 12.46 -11.88
CA PHE A 102 -16.50 11.75 -13.10
C PHE A 102 -16.83 12.62 -14.32
N SER A 103 -15.84 12.84 -15.19
CA SER A 103 -15.99 13.52 -16.47
C SER A 103 -15.46 12.63 -17.59
N PRO A 104 -16.28 12.26 -18.59
CA PRO A 104 -15.81 11.42 -19.70
C PRO A 104 -14.83 12.19 -20.58
N ILE A 105 -13.74 11.53 -20.98
CA ILE A 105 -12.82 12.06 -21.98
C ILE A 105 -13.57 12.10 -23.33
N SER A 106 -13.78 13.30 -23.87
CA SER A 106 -14.31 13.47 -25.22
C SER A 106 -13.19 13.19 -26.24
N LEU A 107 -13.42 12.27 -27.16
CA LEU A 107 -12.56 11.98 -28.31
C LEU A 107 -12.88 12.89 -29.50
#